data_AF-A0A5C5V7E5-F1
#
_entry.id   AF-A0A5C5V7E5-F1
#
_cell.length_a   1.000
_cell.length_b   1.000
_cell.length_c   1.000
_cell.angle_alpha   90.00
_cell.angle_beta   90.00
_cell.angle_gamma   90.00
#
_symmetry.space_group_name_H-M   'P 1'
#
loop_
_entity.id
_entity.type
_entity.pdbx_description
1 polymer ?
#
loop_
_entity_poly.entity_id
_entity_poly.type
_entity_poly.pdbx_seq_one_letter_code
_entity_poly.pdbx_strand_id
1 'polypeptide(L)'
;MRTFHIAATCLIFWGVVSVVSAQKEAPDAKDQPPAKSEVRKLSDQHPIWFDPSRKMVIADGEICLRKGTLEMFACLQGTKEHESIVSLPIKAMMLHAGLNAIGAVEGKPVKFSPKFSPATGEEIAIYVQWKDNNGKTQIANAKDWIRKSGGKETLQTNWVFAGSYFWKDERTGEEVYTAEGGDLVCVSNFMTATLDLPVESSQENANLTFEAFTDRIPEEGTKVRLFFVPKFKKEGAKPAIDEDNPMPIEKPTPMPMEEAKDKPAPVAPPAESDKE
;
A
#
# COMPACT_ATOMS: atom_id res chain seq x y z
N MET A 1 -63.37 4.34 76.83
CA MET A 1 -62.93 2.96 76.55
C MET A 1 -63.64 2.49 75.28
N ARG A 2 -62.89 1.87 74.35
CA ARG A 2 -63.37 1.11 73.17
C ARG A 2 -63.74 1.89 71.88
N THR A 3 -62.79 1.77 70.93
CA THR A 3 -62.90 1.42 69.48
C THR A 3 -63.88 2.15 68.56
N PHE A 4 -63.34 2.75 67.49
CA PHE A 4 -63.78 2.65 66.07
C PHE A 4 -62.59 3.14 65.19
N HIS A 5 -61.79 2.25 64.57
CA HIS A 5 -61.86 1.83 63.15
C HIS A 5 -62.10 2.97 62.15
N ILE A 6 -61.02 3.55 61.58
CA ILE A 6 -61.04 4.14 60.24
C ILE A 6 -59.65 3.97 59.58
N ALA A 7 -59.69 3.62 58.29
CA ALA A 7 -58.74 3.97 57.21
C ALA A 7 -57.92 2.79 56.66
N ALA A 8 -57.71 2.69 55.37
CA ALA A 8 -58.38 3.26 54.20
C ALA A 8 -57.91 2.37 53.05
N THR A 9 -58.83 1.95 52.21
CA THR A 9 -58.60 1.02 51.13
C THR A 9 -57.66 1.61 50.09
N CYS A 10 -56.66 0.81 49.70
CA CYS A 10 -55.73 1.02 48.60
C CYS A 10 -56.40 1.47 47.29
N LEU A 11 -55.79 2.46 46.65
CA LEU A 11 -55.83 2.61 45.20
C LEU A 11 -54.39 2.69 44.70
N ILE A 12 -53.94 1.59 44.11
CA ILE A 12 -52.66 1.46 43.42
C ILE A 12 -52.81 2.13 42.05
N PHE A 13 -52.14 3.26 41.84
CA PHE A 13 -51.95 3.82 40.50
C PHE A 13 -50.63 3.29 39.94
N TRP A 14 -50.73 2.38 38.98
CA TRP A 14 -49.61 1.89 38.18
C TRP A 14 -49.33 2.92 37.08
N GLY A 15 -48.43 3.87 37.36
CA GLY A 15 -47.90 4.80 36.37
C GLY A 15 -46.67 4.21 35.71
N VAL A 16 -46.82 3.66 34.50
CA VAL A 16 -45.69 3.28 33.65
C VAL A 16 -45.14 4.56 33.03
N VAL A 17 -43.99 5.02 33.52
CA VAL A 17 -43.25 6.12 32.89
C VAL A 17 -42.43 5.50 31.75
N SER A 18 -42.93 5.59 30.52
CA SER A 18 -42.13 5.29 29.33
C SER A 18 -41.17 6.44 29.08
N VAL A 19 -39.90 6.24 29.44
CA VAL A 19 -38.81 7.12 29.02
C VAL A 19 -38.54 6.81 27.54
N VAL A 20 -39.06 7.65 26.65
CA VAL A 20 -38.66 7.64 25.23
C VAL A 20 -37.26 8.23 25.17
N SER A 21 -36.24 7.37 25.19
CA SER A 21 -34.88 7.76 24.83
C SER A 21 -34.84 8.00 23.33
N ALA A 22 -34.76 9.26 22.92
CA ALA A 22 -34.45 9.62 21.55
C ALA A 22 -32.99 9.23 21.27
N GLN A 23 -32.75 8.00 20.84
CA GLN A 23 -31.51 7.64 20.18
C GLN A 23 -31.48 8.38 18.84
N LYS A 24 -30.66 9.43 18.79
CA LYS A 24 -30.27 10.04 17.52
C LYS A 24 -29.44 9.00 16.78
N GLU A 25 -30.04 8.30 15.82
CA GLU A 25 -29.35 7.39 14.92
C GLU A 25 -28.18 8.14 14.27
N ALA A 26 -26.97 7.63 14.46
CA ALA A 26 -25.81 8.10 13.73
C ALA A 26 -25.99 7.73 12.26
N PRO A 27 -25.67 8.63 11.31
CA PRO A 27 -25.84 8.34 9.90
C PRO A 27 -24.96 7.15 9.49
N ASP A 28 -25.52 6.31 8.61
CA ASP A 28 -24.90 5.10 8.10
C ASP A 28 -23.54 5.42 7.45
N ALA A 29 -22.53 4.58 7.70
CA ALA A 29 -21.13 4.85 7.31
C ALA A 29 -20.94 4.98 5.79
N LYS A 30 -21.94 4.58 4.98
CA LYS A 30 -21.92 4.69 3.52
C LYS A 30 -22.11 6.12 3.01
N ASP A 31 -22.81 6.98 3.75
CA ASP A 31 -23.22 8.33 3.30
C ASP A 31 -22.31 9.46 3.75
N GLN A 32 -21.21 9.16 4.45
CA GLN A 32 -20.23 10.18 4.79
C GLN A 32 -19.36 10.51 3.55
N PRO A 33 -19.27 11.79 3.16
CA PRO A 33 -18.34 12.20 2.10
C PRO A 33 -16.91 11.83 2.51
N PRO A 34 -16.04 11.45 1.56
CA PRO A 34 -14.67 11.06 1.86
C PRO A 34 -13.99 12.16 2.70
N ALA A 35 -13.24 11.73 3.72
CA ALA A 35 -12.50 12.66 4.58
C ALA A 35 -11.67 13.61 3.71
N LYS A 36 -11.70 14.91 4.05
CA LYS A 36 -10.92 15.92 3.32
C LYS A 36 -9.45 15.53 3.35
N SER A 37 -8.85 15.39 2.16
CA SER A 37 -7.45 15.02 1.96
C SER A 37 -6.51 15.94 2.75
N GLU A 38 -5.66 15.35 3.60
CA GLU A 38 -4.58 16.03 4.33
C GLU A 38 -3.21 15.52 3.90
N VAL A 39 -3.02 15.34 2.58
CA VAL A 39 -1.76 14.85 2.02
C VAL A 39 -0.58 15.77 2.39
N ARG A 40 0.45 15.18 2.98
CA ARG A 40 1.71 15.84 3.38
C ARG A 40 2.90 15.11 2.78
N LYS A 41 3.93 15.84 2.38
CA LYS A 41 5.20 15.25 1.93
C LYS A 41 5.92 14.57 3.10
N LEU A 42 6.53 13.41 2.83
CA LEU A 42 7.52 12.80 3.72
C LEU A 42 8.95 13.24 3.35
N SER A 43 9.17 13.70 2.11
CA SER A 43 10.45 14.20 1.63
C SER A 43 10.24 15.29 0.58
N ASP A 44 11.17 16.25 0.53
CA ASP A 44 11.25 17.21 -0.58
C ASP A 44 12.04 16.67 -1.77
N GLN A 45 12.79 15.58 -1.59
CA GLN A 45 13.66 14.99 -2.61
C GLN A 45 13.05 13.74 -3.26
N HIS A 46 12.14 13.06 -2.56
CA HIS A 46 11.53 11.81 -3.03
C HIS A 46 10.01 11.98 -3.21
N PRO A 47 9.41 11.35 -4.23
CA PRO A 47 7.98 11.46 -4.50
C PRO A 47 7.19 10.54 -3.57
N ILE A 48 7.20 10.85 -2.28
CA ILE A 48 6.50 10.10 -1.25
C ILE A 48 5.78 11.02 -0.27
N TRP A 49 4.54 10.68 0.02
CA TRP A 49 3.61 11.43 0.85
C TRP A 49 2.84 10.50 1.78
N PHE A 50 2.14 11.08 2.73
CA PHE A 50 1.18 10.38 3.57
C PHE A 50 -0.08 11.23 3.75
N ASP A 51 -1.21 10.57 3.95
CA ASP A 51 -2.48 11.20 4.28
C ASP A 51 -2.98 10.63 5.61
N PRO A 52 -2.83 11.37 6.73
CA PRO A 52 -3.30 10.92 8.04
C PRO A 52 -4.83 10.77 8.13
N SER A 53 -5.57 11.58 7.38
CA SER A 53 -7.04 11.61 7.41
C SER A 53 -7.63 10.38 6.73
N ARG A 54 -7.06 10.03 5.56
CA ARG A 54 -7.44 8.85 4.78
C ARG A 54 -6.53 7.65 5.00
N LYS A 55 -5.62 7.72 5.97
CA LYS A 55 -4.81 6.59 6.41
C LYS A 55 -4.10 5.85 5.26
N MET A 56 -3.26 6.57 4.52
CA MET A 56 -2.49 5.95 3.44
C MET A 56 -1.12 6.61 3.25
N VAL A 57 -0.17 5.83 2.73
CA VAL A 57 1.09 6.34 2.17
C VAL A 57 0.98 6.32 0.66
N ILE A 58 1.55 7.32 -0.01
CA ILE A 58 1.48 7.53 -1.45
C ILE A 58 2.91 7.61 -1.97
N ALA A 59 3.24 6.86 -3.03
CA ALA A 59 4.53 6.97 -3.69
C ALA A 59 4.35 6.96 -5.22
N ASP A 60 5.06 7.84 -5.93
CA ASP A 60 5.11 7.78 -7.39
C ASP A 60 6.30 6.93 -7.85
N GLY A 61 6.13 6.25 -8.98
CA GLY A 61 7.15 5.44 -9.61
C GLY A 61 6.82 5.14 -11.07
N GLU A 62 7.38 4.05 -11.58
CA GLU A 62 7.17 3.62 -12.95
C GLU A 62 7.15 2.10 -13.09
N ILE A 63 6.47 1.61 -14.13
CA ILE A 63 6.54 0.19 -14.50
C ILE A 63 7.94 -0.10 -15.04
N CYS A 64 8.62 -1.10 -14.48
CA CYS A 64 9.93 -1.55 -14.95
C CYS A 64 9.95 -2.99 -15.48
N LEU A 65 8.90 -3.79 -15.19
CA LEU A 65 8.77 -5.14 -15.71
C LEU A 65 7.30 -5.52 -15.92
N ARG A 66 7.00 -6.13 -17.07
CA ARG A 66 5.65 -6.65 -17.36
C ARG A 66 5.58 -8.16 -17.50
N LYS A 67 6.71 -8.83 -17.61
CA LYS A 67 6.79 -10.26 -17.90
C LYS A 67 8.01 -10.88 -17.22
N GLY A 68 7.79 -11.99 -16.53
CA GLY A 68 8.84 -12.71 -15.82
C GLY A 68 8.34 -13.19 -14.47
N THR A 69 9.12 -14.08 -13.85
CA THR A 69 8.97 -14.45 -12.44
C THR A 69 9.27 -13.24 -11.56
N LEU A 70 8.61 -13.16 -10.41
CA LEU A 70 8.70 -12.02 -9.51
C LEU A 70 9.27 -12.45 -8.17
N GLU A 71 10.21 -11.66 -7.66
CA GLU A 71 10.54 -11.63 -6.23
C GLU A 71 9.80 -10.49 -5.53
N MET A 72 9.55 -9.40 -6.25
CA MET A 72 8.91 -8.19 -5.74
C MET A 72 7.71 -7.77 -6.60
N PHE A 73 6.73 -7.14 -5.97
CA PHE A 73 5.78 -6.27 -6.67
C PHE A 73 6.42 -4.91 -6.97
N ALA A 74 7.06 -4.31 -5.97
CA ALA A 74 7.74 -3.03 -6.10
C ALA A 74 9.09 -3.03 -5.38
N CYS A 75 10.09 -2.40 -5.98
CA CYS A 75 11.44 -2.24 -5.42
C CYS A 75 11.86 -0.77 -5.42
N LEU A 76 13.04 -0.51 -4.84
CA LEU A 76 13.69 0.79 -4.93
C LEU A 76 14.36 0.96 -6.30
N GLN A 77 14.42 2.19 -6.80
CA GLN A 77 15.10 2.47 -8.05
C GLN A 77 16.60 2.18 -7.94
N GLY A 78 17.13 1.43 -8.92
CA GLY A 78 18.51 1.00 -9.03
C GLY A 78 18.83 -0.29 -8.26
N THR A 79 17.83 -1.11 -7.90
CA THR A 79 18.06 -2.34 -7.11
C THR A 79 17.58 -3.60 -7.84
N LYS A 80 16.27 -3.85 -7.87
CA LYS A 80 15.66 -5.16 -8.20
C LYS A 80 14.68 -5.07 -9.37
N GLU A 81 14.85 -4.11 -10.29
CA GLU A 81 13.89 -3.90 -11.39
C GLU A 81 13.72 -5.11 -12.32
N HIS A 82 14.73 -5.97 -12.43
CA HIS A 82 14.67 -7.18 -13.27
C HIS A 82 13.71 -8.26 -12.74
N GLU A 83 13.17 -8.07 -11.54
CA GLU A 83 12.29 -9.02 -10.83
C GLU A 83 11.15 -8.31 -10.07
N SER A 84 10.87 -7.06 -10.44
CA SER A 84 9.88 -6.18 -9.82
C SER A 84 8.99 -5.51 -10.85
N ILE A 85 7.68 -5.42 -10.64
CA ILE A 85 6.77 -4.73 -11.58
C ILE A 85 6.98 -3.22 -11.55
N VAL A 86 7.15 -2.64 -10.36
CA VAL A 86 7.24 -1.19 -10.14
C VAL A 86 8.60 -0.80 -9.53
N SER A 87 9.23 0.23 -10.09
CA SER A 87 10.41 0.89 -9.52
C SER A 87 10.00 2.20 -8.83
N LEU A 88 10.42 2.38 -7.58
CA LEU A 88 10.12 3.57 -6.78
C LEU A 88 11.41 4.35 -6.45
N PRO A 89 11.53 5.62 -6.86
CA PRO A 89 12.67 6.48 -6.53
C PRO A 89 12.57 7.06 -5.10
N ILE A 90 12.36 6.21 -4.11
CA ILE A 90 12.22 6.55 -2.68
C ILE A 90 13.31 5.87 -1.84
N LYS A 91 13.27 6.08 -0.52
CA LYS A 91 14.00 5.25 0.46
C LYS A 91 13.02 4.33 1.18
N ALA A 92 13.41 3.08 1.45
CA ALA A 92 12.55 2.13 2.15
C ALA A 92 12.13 2.63 3.53
N MET A 93 13.05 3.30 4.25
CA MET A 93 12.77 3.93 5.54
C MET A 93 11.66 4.99 5.46
N MET A 94 11.50 5.68 4.32
CA MET A 94 10.43 6.66 4.15
C MET A 94 9.05 5.99 4.09
N LEU A 95 8.93 4.85 3.40
CA LEU A 95 7.69 4.07 3.38
C LEU A 95 7.36 3.56 4.80
N HIS A 96 8.35 2.99 5.48
CA HIS A 96 8.22 2.55 6.86
C HIS A 96 7.73 3.68 7.78
N ALA A 97 8.41 4.83 7.77
CA ALA A 97 8.04 5.99 8.58
C ALA A 97 6.64 6.52 8.24
N GLY A 98 6.27 6.52 6.96
CA GLY A 98 4.94 6.89 6.51
C GLY A 98 3.84 5.99 7.07
N LEU A 99 4.05 4.68 7.05
CA LEU A 99 3.12 3.68 7.59
C LEU A 99 2.94 3.84 9.10
N ASN A 100 4.04 4.04 9.83
CA ASN A 100 3.99 4.36 11.25
C ASN A 100 3.24 5.67 11.53
N ALA A 101 3.48 6.73 10.74
CA ALA A 101 2.85 8.03 10.92
C ALA A 101 1.32 8.00 10.73
N ILE A 102 0.80 7.09 9.91
CA ILE A 102 -0.65 6.89 9.76
C ILE A 102 -1.23 5.90 10.78
N GLY A 103 -0.39 5.25 11.59
CA GLY A 103 -0.78 4.37 12.70
C GLY A 103 -0.76 2.88 12.36
N ALA A 104 -0.16 2.47 11.23
CA ALA A 104 0.11 1.06 10.98
C ALA A 104 1.15 0.55 11.97
N VAL A 105 1.02 -0.71 12.38
CA VAL A 105 1.93 -1.35 13.33
C VAL A 105 2.73 -2.41 12.57
N GLU A 106 4.05 -2.27 12.59
CA GLU A 106 4.93 -3.30 12.04
C GLU A 106 4.85 -4.60 12.87
N GLY A 107 5.03 -5.73 12.21
CA GLY A 107 5.20 -7.00 12.89
C GLY A 107 6.64 -7.48 12.83
N LYS A 108 6.86 -8.55 12.09
CA LYS A 108 8.18 -9.20 11.98
C LYS A 108 8.35 -9.75 10.57
N PRO A 109 9.53 -9.59 9.96
CA PRO A 109 9.88 -10.31 8.74
C PRO A 109 9.80 -11.83 8.89
N VAL A 110 9.76 -12.53 7.76
CA VAL A 110 9.80 -13.99 7.70
C VAL A 110 10.99 -14.56 8.49
N LYS A 111 10.82 -15.77 9.03
CA LYS A 111 11.89 -16.56 9.61
C LYS A 111 11.89 -17.93 8.95
N PHE A 112 13.02 -18.35 8.37
CA PHE A 112 13.15 -19.65 7.71
C PHE A 112 13.61 -20.76 8.66
N SER A 113 14.49 -20.44 9.61
CA SER A 113 15.13 -21.43 10.50
C SER A 113 15.07 -20.98 11.97
N PRO A 114 14.93 -21.90 12.96
CA PRO A 114 14.84 -23.36 12.81
C PRO A 114 13.44 -23.89 12.43
N LYS A 115 12.42 -23.03 12.47
CA LYS A 115 11.06 -23.34 12.01
C LYS A 115 10.57 -22.16 11.18
N PHE A 116 9.95 -22.44 10.03
CA PHE A 116 9.32 -21.41 9.22
C PHE A 116 8.23 -20.67 10.02
N SER A 117 8.28 -19.36 10.01
CA SER A 117 7.16 -18.49 10.39
C SER A 117 7.02 -17.37 9.37
N PRO A 118 5.81 -17.15 8.81
CA PRO A 118 5.60 -16.13 7.80
C PRO A 118 5.79 -14.73 8.41
N ALA A 119 5.91 -13.73 7.53
CA ALA A 119 5.88 -12.35 7.95
C ALA A 119 4.56 -12.01 8.67
N THR A 120 4.63 -11.08 9.60
CA THR A 120 3.48 -10.59 10.39
C THR A 120 3.46 -9.08 10.42
N GLY A 121 2.31 -8.49 10.70
CA GLY A 121 2.15 -7.03 10.81
C GLY A 121 0.73 -6.60 10.47
N GLU A 122 0.51 -5.29 10.42
CA GLU A 122 -0.72 -4.72 9.88
C GLU A 122 -0.86 -5.09 8.39
N GLU A 123 -2.05 -5.52 7.97
CA GLU A 123 -2.30 -5.86 6.57
C GLU A 123 -2.35 -4.59 5.71
N ILE A 124 -1.62 -4.56 4.60
CA ILE A 124 -1.51 -3.41 3.70
C ILE A 124 -2.05 -3.79 2.32
N ALA A 125 -3.17 -3.17 1.93
CA ALA A 125 -3.64 -3.21 0.56
C ALA A 125 -2.87 -2.18 -0.29
N ILE A 126 -2.51 -2.57 -1.51
CA ILE A 126 -1.78 -1.70 -2.43
C ILE A 126 -2.63 -1.50 -3.69
N TYR A 127 -2.84 -0.24 -4.04
CA TYR A 127 -3.51 0.15 -5.29
C TYR A 127 -2.56 0.91 -6.18
N VAL A 128 -2.71 0.71 -7.48
CA VAL A 128 -1.91 1.37 -8.51
C VAL A 128 -2.82 2.27 -9.33
N GLN A 129 -2.46 3.53 -9.46
CA GLN A 129 -3.12 4.48 -10.36
C GLN A 129 -2.18 4.90 -11.48
N TRP A 130 -2.70 4.95 -12.70
CA TRP A 130 -1.96 5.42 -13.88
C TRP A 130 -2.88 6.09 -14.89
N LYS A 131 -2.29 6.62 -15.95
CA LYS A 131 -3.01 7.11 -17.14
C LYS A 131 -2.87 6.09 -18.26
N ASP A 132 -3.98 5.65 -18.83
CA ASP A 132 -3.94 4.80 -20.03
C ASP A 132 -3.56 5.60 -21.28
N ASN A 133 -3.45 4.90 -22.41
CA ASN A 133 -3.08 5.48 -23.70
C ASN A 133 -4.08 6.55 -24.20
N ASN A 134 -5.28 6.63 -23.61
CA ASN A 134 -6.30 7.64 -23.90
C ASN A 134 -6.29 8.79 -22.86
N GLY A 135 -5.35 8.80 -21.92
CA GLY A 135 -5.25 9.78 -20.84
C GLY A 135 -6.29 9.58 -19.72
N LYS A 136 -7.05 8.48 -19.74
CA LYS A 136 -8.03 8.17 -18.70
C LYS A 136 -7.32 7.61 -17.47
N THR A 137 -7.75 8.07 -16.30
CA THR A 137 -7.26 7.51 -15.03
C THR A 137 -7.75 6.07 -14.88
N GLN A 138 -6.82 5.16 -14.64
CA GLN A 138 -7.09 3.78 -14.30
C GLN A 138 -6.59 3.51 -12.88
N ILE A 139 -7.28 2.63 -12.17
CA ILE A 139 -6.88 2.14 -10.85
C ILE A 139 -7.04 0.62 -10.82
N ALA A 140 -6.05 -0.07 -10.28
CA ALA A 140 -6.10 -1.52 -10.07
C ALA A 140 -5.56 -1.88 -8.69
N ASN A 141 -6.01 -3.03 -8.16
CA ASN A 141 -5.37 -3.65 -7.01
C ASN A 141 -4.04 -4.27 -7.46
N ALA A 142 -2.95 -4.03 -6.73
CA ALA A 142 -1.63 -4.59 -7.05
C ALA A 142 -1.64 -6.11 -7.17
N LYS A 143 -2.48 -6.80 -6.38
CA LYS A 143 -2.64 -8.26 -6.43
C LYS A 143 -3.14 -8.77 -7.78
N ASP A 144 -3.90 -7.96 -8.51
CA ASP A 144 -4.42 -8.33 -9.82
C ASP A 144 -3.34 -8.36 -10.90
N TRP A 145 -2.18 -7.76 -10.66
CA TRP A 145 -1.04 -7.75 -11.57
C TRP A 145 -0.10 -8.95 -11.37
N ILE A 146 -0.35 -9.76 -10.36
CA ILE A 146 0.48 -10.90 -9.97
C ILE A 146 -0.36 -12.17 -10.10
N ARG A 147 0.18 -13.20 -10.73
CA ARG A 147 -0.48 -14.50 -10.85
C ARG A 147 0.44 -15.64 -10.47
N LYS A 148 -0.13 -16.79 -10.11
CA LYS A 148 0.64 -18.02 -9.95
C LYS A 148 1.29 -18.41 -11.28
N SER A 149 2.56 -18.80 -11.22
CA SER A 149 3.33 -19.23 -12.39
C SER A 149 2.57 -20.31 -13.19
N GLY A 150 2.38 -20.07 -14.49
CA GLY A 150 1.64 -20.98 -15.38
C GLY A 150 0.11 -21.01 -15.21
N GLY A 151 -0.45 -20.21 -14.30
CA GLY A 151 -1.89 -20.15 -14.01
C GLY A 151 -2.56 -18.84 -14.44
N LYS A 152 -3.86 -18.74 -14.19
CA LYS A 152 -4.65 -17.49 -14.32
C LYS A 152 -5.09 -16.91 -12.97
N GLU A 153 -4.85 -17.65 -11.89
CA GLU A 153 -5.21 -17.25 -10.54
C GLU A 153 -4.28 -16.13 -10.07
N THR A 154 -4.87 -14.99 -9.70
CA THR A 154 -4.13 -13.84 -9.18
C THR A 154 -3.70 -14.05 -7.73
N LEU A 155 -2.83 -13.19 -7.22
CA LEU A 155 -2.48 -13.18 -5.80
C LEU A 155 -3.75 -12.93 -4.96
N GLN A 156 -4.00 -13.78 -3.96
CA GLN A 156 -5.23 -13.69 -3.16
C GLN A 156 -5.03 -12.94 -1.84
N THR A 157 -3.80 -12.88 -1.32
CA THR A 157 -3.48 -12.21 -0.04
C THR A 157 -2.87 -10.84 -0.24
N ASN A 158 -3.18 -9.90 0.66
CA ASN A 158 -2.45 -8.64 0.75
C ASN A 158 -1.10 -8.85 1.45
N TRP A 159 -0.27 -7.82 1.41
CA TRP A 159 0.99 -7.78 2.15
C TRP A 159 0.73 -7.47 3.62
N VAL A 160 1.70 -7.78 4.47
CA VAL A 160 1.75 -7.30 5.84
C VAL A 160 2.93 -6.35 6.00
N PHE A 161 2.77 -5.33 6.85
CA PHE A 161 3.85 -4.45 7.25
C PHE A 161 4.80 -5.19 8.19
N ALA A 162 5.77 -5.89 7.61
CA ALA A 162 6.74 -6.69 8.34
C ALA A 162 7.70 -5.81 9.14
N GLY A 163 7.98 -4.60 8.66
CA GLY A 163 9.08 -3.76 9.16
C GLY A 163 10.35 -4.14 8.42
N SER A 164 11.53 -3.95 8.99
CA SER A 164 12.76 -4.61 8.52
C SER A 164 13.74 -4.59 9.69
N TYR A 165 14.97 -5.01 9.49
CA TYR A 165 15.98 -4.95 10.53
C TYR A 165 16.94 -3.79 10.29
N PHE A 166 17.50 -3.28 11.37
CA PHE A 166 18.65 -2.40 11.32
C PHE A 166 19.92 -3.26 11.44
N TRP A 167 20.82 -3.12 10.48
CA TRP A 167 22.16 -3.67 10.56
C TRP A 167 23.15 -2.55 10.81
N LYS A 168 24.08 -2.78 11.73
CA LYS A 168 25.15 -1.83 12.01
C LYS A 168 26.39 -2.22 11.22
N ASP A 169 26.87 -1.34 10.35
CA ASP A 169 28.13 -1.52 9.65
C ASP A 169 29.28 -1.49 10.66
N GLU A 170 30.02 -2.59 10.80
CA GLU A 170 31.10 -2.69 11.78
C GLU A 170 32.31 -1.80 11.45
N ARG A 171 32.47 -1.41 10.17
CA ARG A 171 33.55 -0.56 9.69
C ARG A 171 33.23 0.92 9.86
N THR A 172 32.00 1.35 9.57
CA THR A 172 31.60 2.77 9.64
C THR A 172 30.85 3.12 10.93
N GLY A 173 30.24 2.14 11.57
CA GLY A 173 29.37 2.31 12.73
C GLY A 173 27.95 2.77 12.39
N GLU A 174 27.63 2.94 11.11
CA GLU A 174 26.32 3.43 10.64
C GLU A 174 25.24 2.35 10.74
N GLU A 175 24.03 2.75 11.13
CA GLU A 175 22.85 1.89 11.09
C GLU A 175 22.17 1.96 9.73
N VAL A 176 22.00 0.81 9.09
CA VAL A 176 21.39 0.64 7.78
C VAL A 176 20.09 -0.12 7.95
N TYR A 177 18.99 0.45 7.49
CA TYR A 177 17.73 -0.28 7.34
C TYR A 177 17.87 -1.26 6.18
N THR A 178 17.79 -2.56 6.44
CA THR A 178 18.25 -3.57 5.46
C THR A 178 17.39 -3.64 4.21
N ALA A 179 16.13 -3.22 4.26
CA ALA A 179 15.27 -3.10 3.08
C ALA A 179 15.76 -2.06 2.05
N GLU A 180 16.72 -1.19 2.41
CA GLU A 180 17.37 -0.28 1.44
C GLU A 180 18.13 -1.04 0.33
N GLY A 181 18.34 -2.35 0.48
CA GLY A 181 18.82 -3.24 -0.57
C GLY A 181 17.81 -3.54 -1.69
N GLY A 182 16.54 -3.13 -1.55
CA GLY A 182 15.50 -3.27 -2.58
C GLY A 182 14.32 -4.17 -2.20
N ASP A 183 14.36 -4.80 -1.02
CA ASP A 183 13.31 -5.69 -0.51
C ASP A 183 12.15 -4.86 0.07
N LEU A 184 11.42 -4.18 -0.82
CA LEU A 184 10.40 -3.21 -0.41
C LEU A 184 9.00 -3.82 -0.33
N VAL A 185 8.49 -4.37 -1.43
CA VAL A 185 7.16 -5.01 -1.50
C VAL A 185 7.33 -6.39 -2.11
N CYS A 186 7.59 -7.38 -1.27
CA CYS A 186 7.99 -8.71 -1.69
C CYS A 186 6.80 -9.60 -2.04
N VAL A 187 6.93 -10.44 -3.07
CA VAL A 187 6.01 -11.54 -3.37
C VAL A 187 6.62 -12.91 -3.09
N SER A 188 7.96 -13.00 -3.05
CA SER A 188 8.71 -14.08 -2.39
C SER A 188 9.13 -13.60 -1.00
N ASN A 189 9.26 -14.48 0.00
CA ASN A 189 9.56 -14.03 1.35
C ASN A 189 11.03 -13.64 1.52
N PHE A 190 11.31 -12.47 2.12
CA PHE A 190 12.66 -11.97 2.43
C PHE A 190 12.77 -11.53 3.89
N MET A 191 13.86 -11.93 4.57
CA MET A 191 14.10 -11.52 5.97
C MET A 191 14.31 -10.01 6.12
N THR A 192 14.59 -9.32 5.02
CA THR A 192 14.90 -7.90 4.90
C THR A 192 13.71 -7.09 4.36
N ALA A 193 12.58 -7.73 4.05
CA ALA A 193 11.41 -7.13 3.42
C ALA A 193 10.72 -6.06 4.29
N THR A 194 10.40 -4.88 3.73
CA THR A 194 9.50 -3.89 4.36
C THR A 194 8.04 -4.37 4.42
N LEU A 195 7.52 -4.77 3.28
CA LEU A 195 6.21 -5.42 3.11
C LEU A 195 6.44 -6.81 2.52
N ASP A 196 5.82 -7.83 3.11
CA ASP A 196 6.00 -9.22 2.69
C ASP A 196 4.66 -9.98 2.74
N LEU A 197 4.57 -11.14 2.10
CA LEU A 197 3.38 -11.99 2.15
C LEU A 197 3.29 -12.73 3.49
N PRO A 198 2.10 -12.79 4.11
CA PRO A 198 1.87 -13.55 5.35
C PRO A 198 1.69 -15.07 5.09
N VAL A 199 2.18 -15.56 3.96
CA VAL A 199 2.15 -16.96 3.54
C VAL A 199 3.52 -17.34 3.01
N GLU A 200 3.81 -18.65 3.03
CA GLU A 200 5.05 -19.17 2.45
C GLU A 200 5.09 -18.91 0.94
N SER A 201 6.13 -18.21 0.51
CA SER A 201 6.48 -18.02 -0.88
C SER A 201 8.01 -18.07 -1.03
N SER A 202 8.49 -19.03 -1.83
CA SER A 202 9.92 -19.25 -1.97
C SER A 202 10.59 -18.15 -2.78
N GLN A 203 11.79 -17.76 -2.34
CA GLN A 203 12.74 -16.88 -3.04
C GLN A 203 13.80 -17.67 -3.81
N GLU A 204 13.70 -19.01 -3.87
CA GLU A 204 14.62 -19.81 -4.66
C GLU A 204 14.19 -19.82 -6.13
N ASN A 205 15.09 -19.49 -7.05
CA ASN A 205 14.80 -19.35 -8.49
C ASN A 205 13.98 -20.51 -9.10
N ALA A 206 14.22 -21.76 -8.69
CA ALA A 206 13.50 -22.92 -9.21
C ALA A 206 12.06 -23.05 -8.69
N ASN A 207 11.72 -22.32 -7.62
CA ASN A 207 10.49 -22.44 -6.84
C ASN A 207 9.71 -21.11 -6.77
N LEU A 208 10.07 -20.11 -7.59
CA LEU A 208 9.35 -18.83 -7.65
C LEU A 208 7.88 -19.07 -8.00
N THR A 209 7.02 -18.69 -7.05
CA THR A 209 5.60 -19.06 -7.07
C THR A 209 4.77 -18.11 -7.95
N PHE A 210 5.26 -16.90 -8.19
CA PHE A 210 4.51 -15.83 -8.82
C PHE A 210 5.24 -15.22 -10.03
N GLU A 211 4.44 -14.77 -11.00
CA GLU A 211 4.88 -14.09 -12.20
C GLU A 211 3.99 -12.87 -12.51
N ALA A 212 4.51 -11.95 -13.31
CA ALA A 212 3.77 -10.78 -13.77
C ALA A 212 2.62 -11.18 -14.70
N PHE A 213 1.43 -10.64 -14.44
CA PHE A 213 0.25 -10.83 -15.30
C PHE A 213 0.25 -9.75 -16.39
N THR A 214 1.08 -9.96 -17.43
CA THR A 214 1.37 -9.01 -18.51
C THR A 214 0.15 -8.26 -19.06
N ASP A 215 -0.98 -8.96 -19.26
CA ASP A 215 -2.19 -8.36 -19.87
C ASP A 215 -2.86 -7.29 -19.01
N ARG A 216 -2.52 -7.21 -17.72
CA ARG A 216 -3.12 -6.28 -16.75
C ARG A 216 -2.19 -5.13 -16.36
N ILE A 217 -0.91 -5.23 -16.73
CA ILE A 217 0.13 -4.25 -16.38
C ILE A 217 0.31 -3.32 -17.58
N PRO A 218 0.29 -1.99 -17.38
CA PRO A 218 0.54 -1.03 -18.47
C PRO A 218 1.99 -1.13 -18.98
N GLU A 219 2.30 -0.46 -20.10
CA GLU A 219 3.61 -0.52 -20.75
C GLU A 219 4.77 -0.12 -19.82
N GLU A 220 5.96 -0.70 -20.03
CA GLU A 220 7.16 -0.33 -19.29
C GLU A 220 7.45 1.17 -19.48
N GLY A 221 7.90 1.83 -18.42
CA GLY A 221 8.04 3.28 -18.34
C GLY A 221 6.75 4.05 -18.00
N THR A 222 5.58 3.39 -17.97
CA THR A 222 4.33 4.06 -17.55
C THR A 222 4.49 4.59 -16.13
N LYS A 223 4.25 5.89 -15.94
CA LYS A 223 4.24 6.51 -14.61
C LYS A 223 3.04 6.04 -13.82
N VAL A 224 3.29 5.60 -12.59
CA VAL A 224 2.29 5.08 -11.69
C VAL A 224 2.37 5.76 -10.33
N ARG A 225 1.23 5.76 -9.63
CA ARG A 225 1.13 6.16 -8.24
C ARG A 225 0.63 4.99 -7.42
N LEU A 226 1.40 4.59 -6.43
CA LEU A 226 1.02 3.57 -5.46
C LEU A 226 0.35 4.19 -4.24
N PHE A 227 -0.68 3.51 -3.75
CA PHE A 227 -1.36 3.82 -2.49
C PHE A 227 -1.23 2.62 -1.56
N PHE A 228 -0.55 2.80 -0.44
CA PHE A 228 -0.40 1.80 0.61
C PHE A 228 -1.44 2.10 1.70
N VAL A 229 -2.43 1.21 1.82
CA VAL A 229 -3.61 1.40 2.67
C VAL A 229 -3.66 0.31 3.74
N PRO A 230 -3.37 0.63 5.02
CA PRO A 230 -3.53 -0.33 6.11
C PRO A 230 -5.00 -0.73 6.31
N LYS A 231 -5.24 -2.02 6.54
CA LYS A 231 -6.56 -2.60 6.87
C LYS A 231 -6.71 -2.75 8.39
N PHE A 232 -6.89 -1.63 9.08
CA PHE A 232 -7.09 -1.62 10.53
C PHE A 232 -8.28 -2.50 10.95
N LYS A 233 -8.09 -3.30 11.99
CA LYS A 233 -9.11 -4.22 12.55
C LYS A 233 -10.31 -3.55 13.24
N LYS A 234 -10.65 -2.30 12.92
CA LYS A 234 -11.74 -1.56 13.60
C LYS A 234 -13.07 -1.75 12.86
N GLU A 235 -14.08 -2.29 13.55
CA GLU A 235 -15.46 -2.31 13.07
C GLU A 235 -15.94 -0.87 12.77
N GLY A 236 -16.47 -0.65 11.57
CA GLY A 236 -17.11 0.61 11.16
C GLY A 236 -16.20 1.66 10.50
N ALA A 237 -14.90 1.39 10.31
CA ALA A 237 -14.05 2.26 9.49
C ALA A 237 -14.26 1.96 7.99
N LYS A 238 -14.79 2.93 7.23
CA LYS A 238 -14.87 2.81 5.76
C LYS A 238 -13.44 2.75 5.19
N PRO A 239 -13.12 1.82 4.28
CA PRO A 239 -11.80 1.75 3.68
C PRO A 239 -11.51 3.07 2.94
N ALA A 240 -10.26 3.51 3.01
CA ALA A 240 -9.80 4.77 2.43
C ALA A 240 -9.98 4.86 0.91
N ILE A 241 -10.02 3.68 0.27
CA ILE A 241 -10.37 3.46 -1.12
C ILE A 241 -11.55 2.51 -1.09
N ASP A 242 -12.67 2.94 -1.65
CA ASP A 242 -13.81 2.06 -1.90
C ASP A 242 -13.38 1.05 -2.97
N GLU A 243 -13.31 -0.24 -2.61
CA GLU A 243 -12.88 -1.31 -3.52
C GLU A 243 -13.81 -1.43 -4.74
N ASP A 244 -15.09 -1.04 -4.60
CA ASP A 244 -16.10 -1.06 -5.67
C ASP A 244 -16.08 0.23 -6.51
N ASN A 245 -15.54 1.31 -5.96
CA ASN A 245 -15.39 2.60 -6.64
C ASN A 245 -14.13 3.33 -6.14
N PRO A 246 -12.93 2.90 -6.58
CA PRO A 246 -11.70 3.54 -6.16
C PRO A 246 -11.70 4.95 -6.75
N MET A 247 -12.23 5.93 -6.02
CA MET A 247 -12.28 7.28 -6.52
C MET A 247 -10.85 7.79 -6.64
N PRO A 248 -10.49 8.46 -7.76
CA PRO A 248 -9.21 9.12 -7.89
C PRO A 248 -8.97 9.99 -6.67
N ILE A 249 -7.80 9.89 -6.07
CA ILE A 249 -7.37 10.93 -5.13
C ILE A 249 -7.19 12.18 -5.99
N GLU A 250 -8.18 13.07 -6.00
CA GLU A 250 -8.24 14.15 -7.00
C GLU A 250 -7.09 15.14 -6.87
N LYS A 251 -6.33 15.15 -5.75
CA LYS A 251 -5.04 15.86 -5.66
C LYS A 251 -4.04 15.14 -4.76
N PRO A 252 -3.10 14.42 -5.35
CA PRO A 252 -1.68 14.63 -5.07
C PRO A 252 -1.06 15.25 -6.33
N THR A 253 -0.19 16.24 -6.13
CA THR A 253 0.55 17.04 -7.14
C THR A 253 0.68 16.34 -8.50
N PRO A 254 0.48 17.05 -9.64
CA PRO A 254 0.66 16.45 -10.95
C PRO A 254 1.96 15.65 -10.96
N MET A 255 1.86 14.37 -11.35
CA MET A 255 3.04 13.57 -11.68
C MET A 255 3.92 14.45 -12.54
N PRO A 256 5.25 14.50 -12.34
CA PRO A 256 6.12 15.24 -13.24
C PRO A 256 5.80 14.72 -14.64
N MET A 257 5.12 15.54 -15.44
CA MET A 257 5.19 15.35 -16.88
C MET A 257 6.67 15.54 -17.14
N GLU A 258 7.29 14.51 -17.69
CA GLU A 258 8.59 14.63 -18.28
C GLU A 258 8.52 15.85 -19.21
N GLU A 259 9.14 16.96 -18.80
CA GLU A 259 9.42 18.02 -19.73
C GLU A 259 10.23 17.35 -20.81
N ALA A 260 9.65 17.28 -22.02
CA ALA A 260 10.34 16.83 -23.20
C ALA A 260 11.58 17.70 -23.36
N LYS A 261 12.70 17.26 -22.76
CA LYS A 261 14.00 17.86 -23.01
C LYS A 261 14.30 17.58 -24.46
N ASP A 262 14.57 18.67 -25.18
CA ASP A 262 15.03 18.69 -26.56
C ASP A 262 15.88 17.44 -26.86
N LYS A 263 15.40 16.63 -27.79
CA LYS A 263 16.25 15.64 -28.45
C LYS A 263 17.45 16.42 -29.02
N PRO A 264 18.69 16.09 -28.67
CA PRO A 264 19.81 16.60 -29.43
C PRO A 264 19.61 16.19 -30.88
N ALA A 265 19.72 17.15 -31.81
CA ALA A 265 19.66 16.88 -33.23
C ALA A 265 20.64 15.74 -33.58
N PRO A 266 20.30 14.85 -34.53
CA PRO A 266 21.17 13.76 -34.92
C PRO A 266 22.51 14.32 -35.37
N VAL A 267 23.58 13.87 -34.72
CA VAL A 267 24.95 14.17 -35.12
C VAL A 267 25.15 13.60 -36.52
N ALA A 268 25.43 14.48 -37.48
CA ALA A 268 25.75 14.10 -38.85
C ALA A 268 26.97 13.17 -38.87
N PRO A 269 26.99 12.12 -39.72
CA PRO A 269 28.14 11.26 -39.83
C PRO A 269 29.37 12.05 -40.29
N PRO A 270 30.58 11.70 -39.83
CA PRO A 270 31.80 12.37 -40.25
C PRO A 270 31.99 12.21 -41.76
N ALA A 271 32.38 13.32 -42.41
CA ALA A 271 32.71 13.34 -43.83
C ALA A 271 33.89 12.39 -44.11
N GLU A 272 33.74 11.56 -45.14
CA GLU A 272 34.85 10.84 -45.77
C GLU A 272 35.92 11.86 -46.17
N SER A 273 37.11 11.75 -45.57
CA SER A 273 38.29 12.44 -46.08
C SER A 273 38.80 11.63 -47.27
N ASP A 274 38.61 12.22 -48.45
CA ASP A 274 39.21 11.80 -49.70
C ASP A 274 40.73 11.63 -49.60
N LYS A 275 41.19 10.70 -50.43
CA LYS A 275 42.56 10.30 -50.73
C LYS A 275 43.50 11.49 -51.00
N GLU A 276 44.72 11.40 -50.46
CA GLU A 276 45.99 11.49 -51.19
C GLU A 276 47.15 10.92 -50.36
#